data_AF-A0A086J7V5-F1
#
_entry.id   AF-A0A086J7V5-F1
#
_cell.length_a   1.000
_cell.length_b   1.000
_cell.length_c   1.000
_cell.angle_alpha   90.00
_cell.angle_beta   90.00
_cell.angle_gamma   90.00
#
_symmetry.space_group_name_H-M   'P 1'
#
loop_
_entity.id
_entity.type
_entity.pdbx_description
1 polymer ?
#
loop_
_entity_poly.entity_id
_entity_poly.type
_entity_poly.pdbx_seq_one_letter_code
_entity_poly.pdbx_strand_id
1 'polypeptide(L)' 'VPSDEVTCCSHCGSLFSVTHWKHHCRACGKVFCGECSTTRIRLPDLGYFEKVRVCD' A
#
# COMPACT_ATOMS: atom_id res chain seq x y z
N VAL A 1 -2.71 -10.34 -9.88
CA VAL A 1 -1.26 -10.47 -9.69
C VAL A 1 -1.04 -10.90 -8.25
N PRO A 2 -0.48 -12.10 -7.99
CA PRO A 2 -0.15 -12.53 -6.64
C PRO A 2 0.94 -11.62 -6.05
N SER A 3 0.80 -11.25 -4.77
CA SER A 3 1.67 -10.30 -4.06
C SER A 3 3.15 -10.74 -3.95
N ASP A 4 3.48 -11.95 -4.39
CA ASP A 4 4.81 -12.55 -4.34
C ASP A 4 5.80 -11.93 -5.34
N GLU A 5 5.36 -11.39 -6.47
CA GLU A 5 6.28 -10.79 -7.46
C GLU A 5 6.75 -9.37 -7.12
N VAL A 6 6.03 -8.63 -6.27
CA VAL A 6 6.39 -7.23 -5.99
C VAL A 6 7.51 -7.18 -4.95
N THR A 7 8.74 -6.92 -5.40
CA THR A 7 9.94 -6.86 -4.55
C THR A 7 10.29 -5.46 -4.06
N CYS A 8 9.69 -4.42 -4.65
CA CYS A 8 9.97 -3.03 -4.30
C CYS A 8 8.71 -2.15 -4.16
N CYS A 9 8.84 -1.07 -3.39
CA CYS A 9 7.80 -0.06 -3.22
C CYS A 9 7.44 0.61 -4.55
N SER A 10 6.15 0.68 -4.87
CA SER A 10 5.65 1.28 -6.12
C SER A 10 5.82 2.80 -6.21
N HIS A 11 6.28 3.47 -5.15
CA HIS A 11 6.56 4.91 -5.12
C HIS A 11 8.07 5.20 -5.08
N CYS A 12 8.76 4.74 -4.04
CA CYS A 12 10.17 5.05 -3.82
C CYS A 12 11.15 3.98 -4.31
N GLY A 13 10.67 2.81 -4.76
CA GLY A 13 11.51 1.71 -5.25
C GLY A 13 12.31 0.97 -4.16
N SER A 14 12.09 1.25 -2.87
CA SER A 14 12.76 0.54 -1.78
C SER A 14 12.44 -0.96 -1.81
N LEU A 15 13.45 -1.79 -1.63
CA LEU A 15 13.26 -3.24 -1.57
C LEU A 15 12.54 -3.64 -0.28
N PHE A 16 11.57 -4.52 -0.40
CA PHE A 16 10.93 -5.14 0.75
C PHE A 16 11.86 -6.17 1.39
N SER A 17 11.79 -6.27 2.72
CA SER A 17 12.61 -7.17 3.53
C SER A 17 11.85 -7.57 4.79
N VAL A 18 12.46 -8.38 5.65
CA VAL A 18 11.84 -8.82 6.93
C VAL A 18 11.48 -7.63 7.84
N THR A 19 12.17 -6.50 7.72
CA THR A 19 11.90 -5.27 8.48
C THR A 19 11.22 -4.18 7.63
N HIS A 20 11.15 -4.35 6.31
CA HIS A 20 10.52 -3.41 5.38
C HIS A 20 9.32 -4.07 4.70
N TRP A 21 8.13 -3.87 5.28
CA TRP A 21 6.95 -4.69 5.01
C TRP A 21 6.16 -4.18 3.80
N LYS A 22 5.51 -5.11 3.10
CA LYS A 22 4.62 -4.80 1.97
C LYS A 22 3.28 -4.25 2.48
N HIS A 23 2.80 -3.15 1.91
CA HIS A 23 1.48 -2.59 2.21
C HIS A 23 0.67 -2.28 0.95
N HIS A 24 -0.56 -2.78 0.87
CA HIS A 24 -1.46 -2.48 -0.25
C HIS A 24 -2.19 -1.16 -0.03
N CYS A 25 -2.18 -0.31 -1.06
CA CYS A 25 -3.06 0.84 -1.15
C CYS A 25 -4.46 0.36 -1.55
N ARG A 26 -5.49 0.69 -0.76
CA ARG A 26 -6.88 0.32 -1.06
C ARG A 26 -7.55 1.19 -2.13
N ALA A 27 -6.93 2.31 -2.51
CA ALA A 27 -7.42 3.16 -3.60
C ALA A 27 -6.89 2.74 -4.97
N CYS A 28 -5.59 2.43 -5.10
CA CYS A 28 -4.95 2.12 -6.39
C CYS A 28 -4.54 0.65 -6.56
N GLY A 29 -4.60 -0.16 -5.50
CA GLY A 29 -4.29 -1.61 -5.54
C GLY A 29 -2.80 -1.98 -5.56
N LYS A 30 -1.89 -1.01 -5.67
CA LYS A 30 -0.43 -1.25 -5.70
C LYS A 30 0.17 -1.46 -4.30
N VAL A 31 1.42 -1.94 -4.26
CA VAL A 31 2.16 -2.23 -3.01
C VAL A 31 3.19 -1.14 -2.72
N PHE A 32 3.22 -0.66 -1.48
CA PHE A 32 4.05 0.44 -0.99
C PHE A 32 4.72 0.05 0.33
N CYS A 33 5.76 0.80 0.70
CA CYS A 33 6.36 0.73 2.03
C CYS A 33 5.57 1.51 3.08
N GLY A 34 5.96 1.39 4.34
CA GLY A 34 5.29 2.05 5.46
C GLY A 34 5.32 3.56 5.34
N GLU A 35 6.46 4.09 4.86
CA GLU A 35 6.70 5.52 4.68
C GLU A 35 5.90 6.12 3.51
N CYS A 36 5.73 5.40 2.41
CA CYS A 36 4.95 5.86 1.24
C CYS A 36 3.45 5.54 1.32
N SER A 37 2.97 5.08 2.47
CA SER A 37 1.56 4.74 2.67
C SER A 37 1.05 5.08 4.07
N THR A 38 1.58 6.14 4.68
CA THR A 38 1.20 6.57 6.04
C THR A 38 -0.25 7.05 6.11
N THR A 39 -0.77 7.57 5.01
CA THR A 39 -2.11 8.15 4.89
C THR A 39 -3.21 7.08 4.97
N ARG A 40 -4.27 7.39 5.73
CA ARG A 40 -5.48 6.56 5.84
C ARG A 40 -6.75 7.38 5.64
N ILE A 41 -7.58 6.98 4.69
CA ILE A 41 -8.83 7.67 4.33
C ILE A 41 -10.00 6.70 4.21
N ARG A 42 -11.22 7.20 4.32
CA ARG A 42 -12.43 6.43 3.98
C ARG A 42 -12.60 6.45 2.46
N LEU A 43 -13.04 5.33 1.88
CA LEU A 43 -13.34 5.22 0.45
C LEU A 43 -14.75 4.62 0.28
N PRO A 44 -15.82 5.38 0.58
CA PRO A 44 -17.19 4.88 0.52
C PRO A 44 -17.58 4.37 -0.86
N ASP A 45 -17.10 5.03 -1.93
CA ASP A 45 -17.35 4.62 -3.32
C ASP A 45 -16.75 3.25 -3.66
N LEU A 46 -15.76 2.80 -2.89
CA LEU A 46 -15.13 1.48 -3.00
C LEU A 46 -15.61 0.51 -1.90
N GLY A 47 -16.63 0.89 -1.11
CA GLY A 47 -17.18 0.09 -0.02
C GLY A 47 -16.37 0.11 1.28
N TYR A 48 -15.36 0.97 1.40
CA TYR A 48 -14.58 1.15 2.63
C TYR A 48 -15.14 2.30 3.47
N PHE A 49 -16.05 1.98 4.40
CA PHE A 49 -16.65 2.95 5.32
C PHE A 49 -15.70 3.37 6.46
N GLU A 50 -14.70 2.53 6.75
CA GLU A 50 -13.64 2.82 7.72
C GLU A 50 -12.39 3.38 7.04
N LYS A 51 -11.50 4.02 7.82
CA LYS A 51 -10.24 4.54 7.31
C LYS A 51 -9.31 3.39 6.90
N VAL A 52 -9.00 3.30 5.61
CA VAL A 52 -8.11 2.32 5.02
C VAL A 52 -6.82 2.96 4.53
N ARG A 53 -5.75 2.17 4.49
CA ARG A 53 -4.42 2.61 4.05
C ARG A 53 -4.43 2.93 2.56
N VAL A 54 -3.88 4.09 2.21
CA VAL A 54 -3.66 4.53 0.83
C VAL A 54 -2.20 4.92 0.64
N CYS A 55 -1.75 4.95 -0.60
CA CYS A 55 -0.48 5.57 -0.94
C CYS A 55 -0.56 7.07 -0.69
N ASP A 56 0.60 7.66 -0.41
CA ASP A 56 0.79 9.10 -0.41
C ASP A 56 0.80 9.67 -1.83
#